data_AF-A0A2A2L997-F1
#
_entry.id   AF-A0A2A2L997-F1
#
_cell.length_a   1.000
_cell.length_b   1.000
_cell.length_c   1.000
_cell.angle_alpha   90.00
_cell.angle_beta   90.00
_cell.angle_gamma   90.00
#
_symmetry.space_group_name_H-M   'P 1'
#
loop_
_entity.id
_entity.type
_entity.pdbx_description
1 polymer ?
#
loop_
_entity_poly.entity_id
_entity_poly.type
_entity_poly.pdbx_seq_one_letter_code
_entity_poly.pdbx_strand_id
1 'polypeptide(L)'
;MITFLILGVFLQLTDGYRYHFYAWSNTPKGATQKQKGYFSDEAPPHLYSETTQMPVQQPEPEPVQYYRPEPRRYYSRPEPPRDYYSRPEPEPAPEPYQQTNQVNASRNTVTIEVFGEGRCPDTTRFLAWHLGPTWNNYQDVVPINVIYHPFGLKSKCSCNEWGDYKCDCHHGERECKLNQLQACVIDQFPDPKVHMTTVVCIQGKKNIDEAGDRCIYDEYDRARLMNCALGNRGKELLSKHGKEKEKKVGMIPWVPWILIDGVRVKEAEKNLWQVLCDKYLHPRPSECPTGRMFA
;
A
#
# COMPACT_ATOMS: atom_id res chain seq x y z
N MET A 1 -61.79 5.72 -36.71
CA MET A 1 -62.33 6.37 -35.51
C MET A 1 -62.30 5.36 -34.38
N ILE A 2 -61.45 5.57 -33.37
CA ILE A 2 -61.67 5.30 -31.94
C ILE A 2 -60.45 5.95 -31.25
N THR A 3 -60.75 7.07 -30.61
CA THR A 3 -59.89 7.91 -29.79
C THR A 3 -59.73 7.24 -28.43
N PHE A 4 -58.50 7.10 -27.92
CA PHE A 4 -58.28 6.89 -26.49
C PHE A 4 -57.32 7.95 -25.95
N LEU A 5 -57.80 8.55 -24.87
CA LEU A 5 -57.27 9.71 -24.17
C LEU A 5 -56.05 9.35 -23.31
N ILE A 6 -55.23 10.38 -23.18
CA ILE A 6 -54.01 10.56 -22.39
C ILE A 6 -54.28 10.32 -20.90
N LEU A 7 -53.35 9.64 -20.21
CA LEU A 7 -52.93 9.98 -18.85
C LEU A 7 -51.43 9.72 -18.72
N GLY A 8 -50.64 10.77 -18.99
CA GLY A 8 -49.21 10.81 -18.68
C GLY A 8 -49.02 11.19 -17.22
N VAL A 9 -48.39 10.31 -16.45
CA VAL A 9 -47.90 10.62 -15.10
C VAL A 9 -46.47 11.16 -15.24
N PHE A 10 -46.33 12.47 -15.16
CA PHE A 10 -45.06 13.13 -14.89
C PHE A 10 -44.76 12.97 -13.40
N LEU A 11 -43.85 12.06 -13.05
CA LEU A 11 -43.15 12.09 -11.76
C LEU A 11 -41.81 12.78 -11.98
N GLN A 12 -41.77 14.07 -11.61
CA GLN A 12 -40.53 14.78 -11.34
C GLN A 12 -39.89 14.14 -10.10
N LEU A 13 -38.79 13.41 -10.30
CA LEU A 13 -37.83 13.14 -9.23
C LEU A 13 -36.64 14.07 -9.48
N THR A 14 -36.63 15.20 -8.78
CA THR A 14 -35.45 16.01 -8.57
C THR A 14 -34.71 15.42 -7.38
N ASP A 15 -33.60 14.72 -7.61
CA ASP A 15 -32.61 14.48 -6.56
C ASP A 15 -31.22 14.76 -7.10
N GLY A 16 -30.55 15.67 -6.41
CA GLY A 16 -29.30 16.28 -6.80
C GLY A 16 -28.13 15.34 -6.61
N TYR A 17 -27.50 14.95 -7.71
CA TYR A 17 -26.17 14.39 -7.71
C TYR A 17 -25.15 15.51 -7.44
N ARG A 18 -24.70 15.64 -6.19
CA ARG A 18 -23.49 16.42 -5.86
C ARG A 18 -22.27 15.51 -5.96
N TYR A 19 -21.60 15.56 -7.10
CA TYR A 19 -20.24 15.06 -7.24
C TYR A 19 -19.30 15.99 -6.47
N HIS A 20 -18.71 15.49 -5.38
CA HIS A 20 -17.63 16.17 -4.69
C HIS A 20 -16.31 15.93 -5.43
N PHE A 21 -15.96 16.86 -6.32
CA PHE A 21 -14.61 16.98 -6.85
C PHE A 21 -13.73 17.68 -5.81
N TYR A 22 -12.76 16.97 -5.23
CA TYR A 22 -11.69 17.61 -4.47
C TYR A 22 -10.64 18.14 -5.45
N ALA A 23 -10.77 19.42 -5.83
CA ALA A 23 -9.69 20.17 -6.47
C ALA A 23 -8.80 20.79 -5.38
N TRP A 24 -7.52 20.41 -5.36
CA TRP A 24 -6.49 21.10 -4.58
C TRP A 24 -6.04 22.33 -5.36
N SER A 25 -6.45 23.52 -4.93
CA SER A 25 -5.91 24.79 -5.42
C SER A 25 -4.87 25.33 -4.44
N ASN A 26 -3.61 25.36 -4.87
CA ASN A 26 -2.58 26.17 -4.25
C ASN A 26 -2.85 27.65 -4.55
N THR A 27 -2.99 28.50 -3.52
CA THR A 27 -2.81 29.95 -3.67
C THR A 27 -2.02 30.56 -2.51
N PRO A 28 -1.16 31.55 -2.77
CA PRO A 28 -0.22 32.10 -1.79
C PRO A 28 -0.82 33.24 -0.94
N LYS A 29 -0.06 33.58 0.11
CA LYS A 29 -0.30 34.55 1.17
C LYS A 29 -0.80 35.95 0.74
N GLY A 30 -1.71 36.49 1.56
CA GLY A 30 -1.66 37.88 2.03
C GLY A 30 -2.71 38.85 1.47
N ALA A 31 -3.74 39.16 2.27
CA ALA A 31 -4.32 40.51 2.40
C ALA A 31 -5.32 40.54 3.56
N THR A 32 -5.17 41.55 4.41
CA THR A 32 -5.99 41.91 5.56
C THR A 32 -7.25 42.67 5.14
N GLN A 33 -8.38 42.46 5.83
CA GLN A 33 -9.44 43.47 5.88
C GLN A 33 -10.18 43.45 7.23
N LYS A 34 -10.39 44.65 7.78
CA LYS A 34 -10.91 44.97 9.11
C LYS A 34 -12.45 45.12 9.14
N GLN A 35 -13.02 44.67 10.26
CA GLN A 35 -14.08 45.24 11.14
C GLN A 35 -15.50 45.62 10.64
N LYS A 36 -16.51 45.18 11.43
CA LYS A 36 -17.48 45.95 12.30
C LYS A 36 -18.34 44.91 13.08
N GLY A 37 -18.39 44.82 14.42
CA GLY A 37 -19.11 45.64 15.43
C GLY A 37 -20.62 45.34 15.41
N TYR A 38 -21.39 44.93 16.45
CA TYR A 38 -21.51 45.31 17.88
C TYR A 38 -22.52 44.36 18.61
N PHE A 39 -22.41 44.13 19.93
CA PHE A 39 -23.46 44.36 20.98
C PHE A 39 -23.03 43.89 22.42
N SER A 40 -23.16 44.84 23.37
CA SER A 40 -23.13 44.94 24.87
C SER A 40 -23.20 43.68 25.76
N ASP A 41 -22.37 43.53 26.82
CA ASP A 41 -22.42 44.06 28.23
C ASP A 41 -23.52 43.34 29.07
N GLU A 42 -23.35 42.73 30.26
CA GLU A 42 -22.54 42.93 31.48
C GLU A 42 -22.47 41.63 32.32
N ALA A 43 -21.40 41.41 33.11
CA ALA A 43 -21.35 40.40 34.19
C ALA A 43 -20.64 40.96 35.45
N PRO A 44 -21.07 40.59 36.68
CA PRO A 44 -20.66 41.23 37.94
C PRO A 44 -19.32 40.70 38.54
N PRO A 45 -18.75 41.36 39.57
CA PRO A 45 -17.31 41.43 39.79
C PRO A 45 -16.70 40.30 40.63
N HIS A 46 -15.40 40.11 40.41
CA HIS A 46 -14.48 39.17 41.03
C HIS A 46 -14.21 39.45 42.51
N LEU A 47 -14.19 38.38 43.32
CA LEU A 47 -13.57 38.34 44.64
C LEU A 47 -12.16 37.76 44.48
N TYR A 48 -11.12 38.59 44.65
CA TYR A 48 -9.72 38.19 44.63
C TYR A 48 -9.27 37.75 46.03
N SER A 49 -8.70 36.55 46.13
CA SER A 49 -7.82 36.18 47.25
C SER A 49 -6.37 36.29 46.76
N GLU A 50 -5.60 37.16 47.40
CA GLU A 50 -4.16 37.33 47.20
C GLU A 50 -3.41 36.04 47.53
N THR A 51 -2.61 35.55 46.58
CA THR A 51 -1.44 34.72 46.90
C THR A 51 -0.20 35.39 46.34
N THR A 52 0.64 35.84 47.28
CA THR A 52 1.97 36.41 47.06
C THR A 52 2.84 35.44 46.24
N GLN A 53 3.17 35.80 45.00
CA GLN A 53 4.17 35.11 44.21
C GLN A 53 5.57 35.61 44.60
N MET A 54 6.37 34.72 45.17
CA MET A 54 7.81 34.91 45.32
C MET A 54 8.51 34.80 43.95
N PRO A 55 9.59 35.56 43.69
CA PRO A 55 10.30 35.52 42.41
C PRO A 55 11.05 34.20 42.24
N VAL A 56 10.69 33.44 41.21
CA VAL A 56 11.42 32.23 40.79
C VAL A 56 12.68 32.68 40.06
N GLN A 57 13.84 32.47 40.68
CA GLN A 57 15.15 32.63 40.04
C GLN A 57 15.30 31.57 38.94
N GLN A 58 15.69 32.01 37.74
CA GLN A 58 16.07 31.10 36.65
C GLN A 58 17.40 30.43 37.00
N PRO A 59 17.53 29.10 36.90
CA PRO A 59 18.82 28.44 37.08
C PRO A 59 19.74 28.76 35.89
N GLU A 60 21.01 29.06 36.20
CA GLU A 60 22.08 29.22 35.21
C GLU A 60 22.26 27.95 34.37
N PRO A 61 22.57 28.05 33.06
CA PRO A 61 22.81 26.88 32.23
C PRO A 61 24.13 26.19 32.61
N GLU A 62 24.07 24.88 32.87
CA GLU A 62 25.26 24.08 33.13
C GLU A 62 26.22 24.01 31.93
N PRO A 63 27.54 23.90 32.17
CA PRO A 63 28.53 23.82 31.10
C PRO A 63 28.41 22.52 30.31
N VAL A 64 28.32 22.63 28.98
CA VAL A 64 28.27 21.51 28.05
C VAL A 64 29.63 20.77 28.04
N GLN A 65 29.68 19.59 28.66
CA GLN A 65 30.82 18.69 28.59
C GLN A 65 30.78 17.93 27.25
N TYR A 66 31.68 18.28 26.32
CA TYR A 66 31.88 17.52 25.09
C TYR A 66 32.54 16.17 25.41
N TYR A 67 31.79 15.08 25.32
CA TYR A 67 32.31 13.73 25.43
C TYR A 67 33.20 13.41 24.22
N ARG A 68 34.51 13.23 24.47
CA ARG A 68 35.46 12.72 23.48
C ARG A 68 35.30 11.20 23.42
N PRO A 69 34.92 10.59 22.29
CA PRO A 69 34.84 9.14 22.21
C PRO A 69 36.23 8.50 22.29
N GLU A 70 36.37 7.53 23.19
CA GLU A 70 37.55 6.67 23.34
C GLU A 70 37.87 5.93 22.02
N PRO A 71 39.15 5.68 21.69
CA PRO A 71 39.52 4.93 20.49
C PRO A 71 39.02 3.48 20.59
N ARG A 72 38.27 3.02 19.58
CA ARG A 72 37.86 1.61 19.47
C ARG A 72 39.09 0.72 19.44
N ARG A 73 39.18 -0.19 20.42
CA ARG A 73 40.09 -1.35 20.33
C ARG A 73 39.61 -2.23 19.18
N TYR A 74 40.43 -2.33 18.12
CA TYR A 74 40.27 -3.35 17.09
C TYR A 74 40.57 -4.71 17.73
N TYR A 75 39.54 -5.50 17.98
CA TYR A 75 39.71 -6.92 18.22
C TYR A 75 39.91 -7.61 16.86
N SER A 76 41.04 -8.30 16.71
CA SER A 76 41.32 -9.13 15.54
C SER A 76 40.22 -10.17 15.36
N ARG A 77 39.72 -10.29 14.13
CA ARG A 77 38.70 -11.28 13.74
C ARG A 77 39.30 -12.69 13.91
N PRO A 78 38.62 -13.64 14.59
CA PRO A 78 39.09 -15.02 14.64
C PRO A 78 39.09 -15.63 13.24
N GLU A 79 40.12 -16.42 12.94
CA GLU A 79 40.21 -17.15 11.67
C GLU A 79 39.07 -18.18 11.56
N PRO A 80 38.53 -18.40 10.35
CA PRO A 80 37.50 -19.40 10.14
C PRO A 80 38.03 -20.83 10.36
N PRO A 81 37.18 -21.79 10.76
CA PRO A 81 37.54 -23.19 10.87
C PRO A 81 38.11 -23.76 9.56
N ARG A 82 39.05 -24.71 9.65
CA ARG A 82 39.76 -25.32 8.50
C ARG A 82 38.84 -25.96 7.45
N ASP A 83 37.62 -26.32 7.86
CA ASP A 83 36.69 -27.07 7.02
C ASP A 83 35.89 -26.18 6.04
N TYR A 84 36.11 -24.86 6.10
CA TYR A 84 35.50 -23.89 5.18
C TYR A 84 35.93 -24.11 3.71
N TYR A 85 37.11 -24.69 3.48
CA TYR A 85 37.69 -24.87 2.14
C TYR A 85 37.28 -26.18 1.44
N SER A 86 36.43 -27.00 2.06
CA SER A 86 35.98 -28.29 1.48
C SER A 86 34.57 -28.25 0.90
N ARG A 87 33.95 -27.07 0.80
CA ARG A 87 32.61 -26.93 0.23
C ARG A 87 32.69 -26.97 -1.31
N PRO A 88 31.96 -27.86 -2.00
CA PRO A 88 31.90 -27.82 -3.46
C PRO A 88 31.37 -26.45 -3.92
N GLU A 89 31.97 -25.91 -4.97
CA GLU A 89 31.57 -24.63 -5.56
C GLU A 89 30.07 -24.65 -5.90
N PRO A 90 29.32 -23.57 -5.60
CA PRO A 90 27.95 -23.46 -6.07
C PRO A 90 27.93 -23.51 -7.59
N GLU A 91 27.03 -24.31 -8.16
CA GLU A 91 26.85 -24.42 -9.61
C GLU A 91 26.73 -23.02 -10.25
N PRO A 92 27.32 -22.81 -11.44
CA PRO A 92 27.20 -21.54 -12.14
C PRO A 92 25.73 -21.21 -12.35
N ALA A 93 25.38 -19.95 -12.08
CA ALA A 93 24.03 -19.45 -12.33
C ALA A 93 23.64 -19.75 -13.79
N PRO A 94 22.39 -20.19 -14.05
CA PRO A 94 21.95 -20.43 -15.42
C PRO A 94 22.12 -19.16 -16.25
N GLU A 95 22.60 -19.34 -17.49
CA GLU A 95 22.84 -18.22 -18.41
C GLU A 95 21.60 -17.34 -18.59
N PRO A 96 21.76 -16.02 -18.86
CA PRO A 96 20.64 -15.14 -19.12
C PRO A 96 19.79 -15.69 -20.27
N TYR A 97 18.51 -15.96 -19.97
CA TYR A 97 17.53 -16.37 -20.97
C TYR A 97 17.54 -15.38 -22.13
N GLN A 98 18.02 -15.83 -23.29
CA GLN A 98 17.87 -15.08 -24.53
C GLN A 98 16.40 -15.13 -24.92
N GLN A 99 15.74 -13.97 -24.83
CA GLN A 99 14.38 -13.78 -25.27
C GLN A 99 14.31 -14.02 -26.78
N THR A 100 13.79 -15.19 -27.17
CA THR A 100 13.55 -15.50 -28.58
C THR A 100 12.51 -14.52 -29.11
N ASN A 101 12.92 -13.67 -30.05
CA ASN A 101 12.05 -12.78 -30.80
C ASN A 101 11.01 -13.59 -31.58
N GLN A 102 9.83 -13.77 -31.00
CA GLN A 102 8.61 -14.04 -31.75
C GLN A 102 7.58 -12.97 -31.40
N VAL A 103 7.64 -11.88 -32.17
CA VAL A 103 6.64 -10.80 -32.11
C VAL A 103 5.40 -11.29 -32.86
N ASN A 104 4.52 -12.02 -32.17
CA ASN A 104 3.13 -12.07 -32.56
C ASN A 104 2.46 -10.80 -32.06
N ALA A 105 1.97 -10.00 -33.00
CA ALA A 105 1.31 -8.71 -32.77
C ALA A 105 -0.12 -8.85 -32.21
N SER A 106 -0.29 -9.67 -31.17
CA SER A 106 -1.32 -9.43 -30.16
C SER A 106 -0.71 -8.50 -29.12
N ARG A 107 -1.44 -7.46 -28.69
CA ARG A 107 -1.06 -6.68 -27.51
C ARG A 107 -1.13 -7.62 -26.30
N ASN A 108 -0.06 -8.37 -26.06
CA ASN A 108 -0.01 -9.32 -24.96
C ASN A 108 -0.14 -8.52 -23.67
N THR A 109 -1.15 -8.88 -22.88
CA THR A 109 -1.37 -8.27 -21.58
C THR A 109 -0.16 -8.57 -20.69
N VAL A 110 0.53 -7.52 -20.27
CA VAL A 110 1.69 -7.64 -19.37
C VAL A 110 1.17 -7.91 -17.96
N THR A 111 1.59 -9.02 -17.36
CA THR A 111 1.17 -9.39 -16.01
C THR A 111 2.20 -8.96 -14.99
N ILE A 112 1.79 -8.10 -14.06
CA ILE A 112 2.57 -7.61 -12.93
C ILE A 112 2.11 -8.39 -11.71
N GLU A 113 2.95 -9.27 -11.20
CA GLU A 113 2.67 -10.07 -10.01
C GLU A 113 3.53 -9.62 -8.85
N VAL A 114 2.90 -9.32 -7.71
CA VAL A 114 3.53 -8.64 -6.58
C VAL A 114 3.28 -9.42 -5.31
N PHE A 115 4.36 -9.76 -4.61
CA PHE A 115 4.32 -10.32 -3.26
C PHE A 115 4.71 -9.24 -2.25
N GLY A 116 3.85 -9.00 -1.25
CA GLY A 116 4.07 -7.95 -0.25
C GLY A 116 3.34 -8.20 1.06
N GLU A 117 3.59 -7.33 2.04
CA GLU A 117 2.91 -7.39 3.36
C GLU A 117 2.35 -6.04 3.81
N GLY A 118 1.20 -6.11 4.48
CA GLY A 118 0.33 -4.98 4.80
C GLY A 118 0.93 -3.91 5.71
N ARG A 119 2.05 -4.20 6.41
CA ARG A 119 2.72 -3.23 7.29
C ARG A 119 4.19 -2.96 6.96
N CYS A 120 4.74 -3.59 5.93
CA CYS A 120 6.09 -3.26 5.48
C CYS A 120 6.11 -1.84 4.89
N PRO A 121 7.01 -0.94 5.35
CA PRO A 121 7.14 0.40 4.79
C PRO A 121 7.47 0.41 3.29
N ASP A 122 8.30 -0.53 2.83
CA ASP A 122 8.70 -0.60 1.41
C ASP A 122 7.55 -1.10 0.53
N THR A 123 6.78 -2.08 1.00
CA THR A 123 5.55 -2.52 0.29
C THR A 123 4.54 -1.38 0.24
N THR A 124 4.37 -0.66 1.35
CA THR A 124 3.47 0.49 1.43
C THR A 124 3.86 1.59 0.45
N ARG A 125 5.15 1.92 0.39
CA ARG A 125 5.69 2.91 -0.56
C ARG A 125 5.49 2.48 -2.01
N PHE A 126 5.77 1.22 -2.33
CA PHE A 126 5.59 0.69 -3.68
C PHE A 126 4.12 0.72 -4.12
N LEU A 127 3.19 0.28 -3.28
CA LEU A 127 1.76 0.35 -3.59
C LEU A 127 1.28 1.80 -3.75
N ALA A 128 1.74 2.71 -2.89
CA ALA A 128 1.31 4.10 -2.93
C ALA A 128 1.89 4.90 -4.10
N TRP A 129 3.15 4.68 -4.47
CA TRP A 129 3.88 5.56 -5.42
C TRP A 129 4.17 4.91 -6.77
N HIS A 130 4.04 3.59 -6.90
CA HIS A 130 4.30 2.89 -8.15
C HIS A 130 3.08 2.12 -8.63
N LEU A 131 2.66 1.08 -7.92
CA LEU A 131 1.58 0.22 -8.40
C LEU A 131 0.24 0.97 -8.48
N GLY A 132 -0.17 1.67 -7.41
CA GLY A 132 -1.42 2.42 -7.37
C GLY A 132 -1.55 3.45 -8.49
N PRO A 133 -0.58 4.38 -8.66
CA PRO A 133 -0.58 5.34 -9.76
C PRO A 133 -0.53 4.68 -11.15
N THR A 134 0.27 3.62 -11.32
CA THR A 134 0.34 2.88 -12.59
C THR A 134 -1.02 2.27 -12.93
N TRP A 135 -1.66 1.63 -11.96
CA TRP A 135 -2.96 1.00 -12.14
C TRP A 135 -4.04 2.04 -12.44
N ASN A 136 -4.19 3.04 -11.57
CA ASN A 136 -5.27 4.04 -11.67
C ASN A 136 -5.18 4.88 -12.95
N ASN A 137 -3.97 5.16 -13.45
CA ASN A 137 -3.81 6.01 -14.63
C ASN A 137 -3.87 5.24 -15.94
N TYR A 138 -3.50 3.95 -15.96
CA TYR A 138 -3.21 3.26 -17.22
C TYR A 138 -3.96 1.95 -17.44
N GLN A 139 -4.68 1.40 -16.46
CA GLN A 139 -5.37 0.09 -16.59
C GLN A 139 -6.38 0.00 -17.74
N ASP A 140 -6.91 1.13 -18.21
CA ASP A 140 -7.94 1.18 -19.26
C ASP A 140 -7.37 1.50 -20.65
N VAL A 141 -6.13 1.98 -20.72
CA VAL A 141 -5.47 2.40 -21.97
C VAL A 141 -4.28 1.52 -22.34
N VAL A 142 -3.74 0.78 -21.37
CA VAL A 142 -2.62 -0.13 -21.57
C VAL A 142 -3.01 -1.55 -21.14
N PRO A 143 -2.65 -2.59 -21.91
CA PRO A 143 -2.97 -3.98 -21.59
C PRO A 143 -2.07 -4.47 -20.44
N ILE A 144 -2.41 -4.11 -19.21
CA ILE A 144 -1.75 -4.61 -17.99
C ILE A 144 -2.73 -5.40 -17.13
N ASN A 145 -2.22 -6.44 -16.48
CA ASN A 145 -2.91 -7.20 -15.46
C ASN A 145 -2.09 -7.16 -14.16
N VAL A 146 -2.75 -7.08 -13.02
CA VAL A 146 -2.08 -7.09 -11.70
C VAL A 146 -2.57 -8.27 -10.88
N ILE A 147 -1.62 -8.98 -10.28
CA ILE A 147 -1.88 -10.02 -9.29
C ILE A 147 -1.13 -9.62 -8.01
N TYR A 148 -1.86 -9.47 -6.90
CA TYR A 148 -1.26 -9.13 -5.61
C TYR A 148 -1.42 -10.28 -4.62
N HIS A 149 -0.32 -10.63 -3.94
CA HIS A 149 -0.28 -11.62 -2.87
C HIS A 149 0.06 -10.94 -1.54
N PRO A 150 -0.93 -10.69 -0.66
CA PRO A 150 -0.70 -10.14 0.68
C PRO A 150 -0.17 -11.23 1.61
N PHE A 151 1.10 -11.63 1.47
CA PHE A 151 1.75 -12.59 2.35
C PHE A 151 3.19 -12.19 2.63
N GLY A 152 3.49 -12.00 3.92
CA GLY A 152 4.75 -11.43 4.34
C GLY A 152 5.95 -12.36 4.37
N LEU A 153 7.13 -11.74 4.43
CA LEU A 153 8.44 -12.38 4.37
C LEU A 153 8.58 -13.53 5.37
N LYS A 154 8.15 -13.26 6.61
CA LYS A 154 8.22 -14.19 7.75
C LYS A 154 6.83 -14.67 8.16
N SER A 155 5.82 -14.45 7.32
CA SER A 155 4.48 -14.93 7.60
C SER A 155 4.44 -16.44 7.53
N LYS A 156 3.71 -17.07 8.44
CA LYS A 156 3.48 -18.51 8.47
C LYS A 156 2.01 -18.73 8.74
N CYS A 157 1.41 -19.70 8.05
CA CYS A 157 0.07 -20.17 8.35
C CYS A 157 0.08 -21.69 8.49
N SER A 158 -0.68 -22.19 9.46
CA SER A 158 -0.96 -23.62 9.63
C SER A 158 -2.47 -23.84 9.74
N CYS A 159 -2.90 -25.05 9.42
CA CYS A 159 -4.27 -25.51 9.57
C CYS A 159 -4.24 -26.76 10.46
N ASN A 160 -5.13 -26.83 11.44
CA ASN A 160 -5.32 -28.04 12.23
C ASN A 160 -6.24 -29.05 11.51
N GLU A 161 -6.48 -30.19 12.15
CA GLU A 161 -7.30 -31.30 11.63
C GLU A 161 -8.78 -30.92 11.45
N TRP A 162 -9.25 -29.91 12.17
CA TRP A 162 -10.64 -29.42 12.14
C TRP A 162 -10.85 -28.28 11.13
N GLY A 163 -9.81 -27.87 10.40
CA GLY A 163 -9.90 -26.80 9.42
C GLY A 163 -9.69 -25.40 10.00
N ASP A 164 -9.27 -25.25 11.26
CA ASP A 164 -8.96 -23.93 11.81
C ASP A 164 -7.55 -23.50 11.43
N TYR A 165 -7.48 -22.31 10.85
CA TYR A 165 -6.25 -21.68 10.45
C TYR A 165 -5.70 -20.79 11.56
N LYS A 166 -4.38 -20.82 11.71
CA LYS A 166 -3.61 -19.85 12.48
C LYS A 166 -2.54 -19.26 11.58
N CYS A 167 -2.41 -17.93 11.60
CA CYS A 167 -1.38 -17.22 10.87
C CYS A 167 -0.61 -16.29 11.80
N ASP A 168 0.71 -16.33 11.70
CA ASP A 168 1.63 -15.44 12.40
C ASP A 168 2.36 -14.60 11.33
N CYS A 169 2.37 -13.28 11.49
CA CYS A 169 2.94 -12.34 10.52
C CYS A 169 4.13 -11.58 11.10
N HIS A 170 4.98 -11.03 10.23
CA HIS A 170 6.24 -10.39 10.60
C HIS A 170 6.01 -9.20 11.56
N HIS A 171 5.02 -8.37 11.26
CA HIS A 171 4.66 -7.19 12.07
C HIS A 171 3.47 -7.48 13.01
N GLY A 172 3.28 -8.74 13.40
CA GLY A 172 2.28 -9.18 14.36
C GLY A 172 0.84 -9.20 13.82
N GLU A 173 -0.11 -9.34 14.73
CA GLU A 173 -1.52 -9.60 14.41
C GLU A 173 -2.17 -8.49 13.56
N ARG A 174 -1.75 -7.24 13.74
CA ARG A 174 -2.27 -6.11 12.94
C ARG A 174 -1.95 -6.28 11.46
N GLU A 175 -0.76 -6.77 11.13
CA GLU A 175 -0.41 -7.09 9.74
C GLU A 175 -1.22 -8.25 9.22
N CYS A 176 -1.38 -9.32 10.01
CA CYS A 176 -2.21 -10.45 9.60
C CYS A 176 -3.63 -10.02 9.25
N LYS A 177 -4.26 -9.17 10.07
CA LYS A 177 -5.62 -8.67 9.82
C LYS A 177 -5.73 -7.83 8.54
N LEU A 178 -4.73 -6.99 8.26
CA LEU A 178 -4.70 -6.22 7.01
C LEU A 178 -4.50 -7.13 5.79
N ASN A 179 -3.57 -8.09 5.88
CA ASN A 179 -3.34 -9.06 4.82
C ASN A 179 -4.58 -9.92 4.56
N GLN A 180 -5.28 -10.34 5.62
CA GLN A 180 -6.55 -11.08 5.54
C GLN A 180 -7.65 -10.25 4.88
N LEU A 181 -7.77 -8.96 5.21
CA LEU A 181 -8.73 -8.07 4.57
C LEU A 181 -8.41 -7.88 3.08
N GLN A 182 -7.15 -7.67 2.71
CA GLN A 182 -6.73 -7.61 1.31
C GLN A 182 -7.05 -8.92 0.57
N ALA A 183 -6.76 -10.07 1.19
CA ALA A 183 -7.07 -11.38 0.60
C ALA A 183 -8.58 -11.62 0.44
N CYS A 184 -9.40 -11.19 1.41
CA CYS A 184 -10.86 -11.26 1.32
C CYS A 184 -11.42 -10.38 0.20
N VAL A 185 -10.85 -9.18 0.01
CA VAL A 185 -11.22 -8.28 -1.10
C VAL A 185 -10.88 -8.92 -2.45
N ILE A 186 -9.69 -9.51 -2.59
CA ILE A 186 -9.27 -10.20 -3.82
C ILE A 186 -10.16 -11.42 -4.12
N ASP A 187 -10.48 -12.22 -3.10
CA ASP A 187 -11.33 -13.42 -3.24
C ASP A 187 -12.77 -13.08 -3.66
N GLN A 188 -13.35 -12.01 -3.11
CA GLN A 188 -14.73 -11.62 -3.42
C GLN A 188 -14.85 -10.88 -4.75
N PHE A 189 -13.80 -10.18 -5.18
CA PHE A 189 -13.79 -9.35 -6.37
C PHE A 189 -12.61 -9.75 -7.25
N PRO A 190 -12.67 -10.86 -8.01
CA PRO A 190 -11.51 -11.41 -8.71
C PRO A 190 -10.98 -10.53 -9.84
N ASP A 191 -11.79 -9.60 -10.37
CA ASP A 191 -11.34 -8.62 -11.35
C ASP A 191 -10.48 -7.54 -10.67
N PRO A 192 -9.18 -7.39 -11.03
CA PRO A 192 -8.32 -6.35 -10.46
C PRO A 192 -8.83 -4.93 -10.74
N LYS A 193 -9.63 -4.72 -11.80
CA LYS A 193 -10.24 -3.41 -12.06
C LYS A 193 -11.19 -2.99 -10.95
N VAL A 194 -11.78 -3.96 -10.26
CA VAL A 194 -12.68 -3.75 -9.13
C VAL A 194 -11.87 -3.62 -7.84
N HIS A 195 -10.97 -4.57 -7.56
CA HIS A 195 -10.40 -4.69 -6.21
C HIS A 195 -9.12 -3.89 -5.95
N MET A 196 -8.32 -3.56 -6.97
CA MET A 196 -6.95 -3.10 -6.71
C MET A 196 -6.87 -1.75 -6.01
N THR A 197 -7.76 -0.81 -6.32
CA THR A 197 -7.81 0.49 -5.61
C THR A 197 -8.08 0.29 -4.12
N THR A 198 -8.96 -0.65 -3.77
CA THR A 198 -9.26 -1.02 -2.38
C THR A 198 -8.07 -1.68 -1.70
N VAL A 199 -7.40 -2.63 -2.36
CA VAL A 199 -6.17 -3.28 -1.85
C VAL A 199 -5.07 -2.26 -1.56
N VAL A 200 -4.85 -1.32 -2.47
CA VAL A 200 -3.88 -0.22 -2.31
C VAL A 200 -4.28 0.70 -1.16
N CYS A 201 -5.57 0.98 -0.99
CA CYS A 201 -6.03 1.78 0.15
C CYS A 201 -5.77 1.08 1.50
N ILE A 202 -6.05 -0.23 1.62
CA ILE A 202 -5.89 -0.98 2.88
C ILE A 202 -4.41 -1.01 3.33
N GLN A 203 -3.48 -1.01 2.39
CA GLN A 203 -2.06 -1.09 2.66
C GLN A 203 -1.58 0.00 3.65
N GLY A 204 -0.84 -0.41 4.68
CA GLY A 204 -0.22 0.50 5.64
C GLY A 204 -1.19 1.17 6.62
N LYS A 205 -2.48 0.82 6.62
CA LYS A 205 -3.44 1.32 7.61
C LYS A 205 -3.04 0.92 9.04
N LYS A 206 -3.43 1.72 10.03
CA LYS A 206 -3.03 1.53 11.43
C LYS A 206 -3.51 0.19 11.98
N ASN A 207 -4.75 -0.18 11.63
CA ASN A 207 -5.44 -1.40 12.05
C ASN A 207 -6.56 -1.72 11.03
N ILE A 208 -7.23 -2.84 11.26
CA ILE A 208 -8.32 -3.30 10.39
C ILE A 208 -9.55 -2.38 10.47
N ASP A 209 -9.82 -1.75 11.61
CA ASP A 209 -10.96 -0.84 11.76
C ASP A 209 -10.79 0.39 10.88
N GLU A 210 -9.61 1.03 10.92
CA GLU A 210 -9.29 2.15 10.04
C GLU A 210 -9.32 1.74 8.57
N ALA A 211 -8.85 0.54 8.23
CA ALA A 211 -8.94 0.02 6.87
C ALA A 211 -10.40 -0.16 6.43
N GLY A 212 -11.24 -0.74 7.30
CA GLY A 212 -12.67 -0.90 7.10
C GLY A 212 -13.37 0.43 6.89
N ASP A 213 -13.07 1.43 7.71
CA ASP A 213 -13.75 2.74 7.66
C ASP A 213 -13.33 3.59 6.46
N ARG A 214 -12.05 3.52 6.07
CA ARG A 214 -11.49 4.44 5.07
C ARG A 214 -11.40 3.86 3.67
N CYS A 215 -11.44 2.53 3.52
CA CYS A 215 -11.18 1.87 2.24
C CYS A 215 -12.34 1.00 1.76
N ILE A 216 -13.26 0.61 2.64
CA ILE A 216 -14.38 -0.26 2.27
C ILE A 216 -15.64 0.60 2.18
N TYR A 217 -16.01 0.95 0.95
CA TYR A 217 -17.20 1.73 0.65
C TYR A 217 -18.45 0.85 0.65
N ASP A 218 -19.64 1.45 0.70
CA ASP A 218 -20.91 0.73 0.86
C ASP A 218 -21.18 -0.30 -0.25
N GLU A 219 -20.63 -0.09 -1.44
CA GLU A 219 -20.69 -1.02 -2.58
C GLU A 219 -20.05 -2.39 -2.28
N TYR A 220 -19.19 -2.48 -1.27
CA TYR A 220 -18.38 -3.66 -0.96
C TYR A 220 -18.93 -4.57 0.14
N ASP A 221 -20.16 -4.34 0.65
CA ASP A 221 -20.70 -5.03 1.83
C ASP A 221 -19.65 -5.14 2.95
N ARG A 222 -19.36 -3.99 3.57
CA ARG A 222 -18.32 -3.85 4.59
C ARG A 222 -18.43 -4.92 5.68
N ALA A 223 -19.64 -5.24 6.12
CA ALA A 223 -19.87 -6.25 7.15
C ALA A 223 -19.37 -7.63 6.69
N ARG A 224 -19.69 -8.04 5.46
CA ARG A 224 -19.23 -9.31 4.88
C ARG A 224 -17.70 -9.37 4.75
N LEU A 225 -17.06 -8.31 4.29
CA LEU A 225 -15.59 -8.27 4.18
C LEU A 225 -14.90 -8.32 5.54
N MET A 226 -15.41 -7.58 6.53
CA MET A 226 -14.86 -7.60 7.89
C MET A 226 -15.06 -8.97 8.57
N ASN A 227 -16.23 -9.60 8.37
CA ASN A 227 -16.48 -10.96 8.85
C ASN A 227 -15.54 -11.98 8.20
N CYS A 228 -15.28 -11.84 6.89
CA CYS A 228 -14.28 -12.66 6.20
C CYS A 228 -12.90 -12.47 6.83
N ALA A 229 -12.44 -11.22 6.95
CA ALA A 229 -11.09 -10.89 7.40
C ALA A 229 -10.81 -11.30 8.85
N LEU A 230 -11.79 -11.14 9.74
CA LEU A 230 -11.68 -11.51 11.15
C LEU A 230 -11.92 -13.00 11.42
N GLY A 231 -12.56 -13.70 10.48
CA GLY A 231 -12.92 -15.10 10.60
C GLY A 231 -11.84 -16.08 10.13
N ASN A 232 -12.18 -17.37 10.20
CA ASN A 232 -11.31 -18.44 9.69
C ASN A 232 -11.07 -18.33 8.18
N ARG A 233 -12.05 -17.82 7.42
CA ARG A 233 -11.96 -17.62 5.96
C ARG A 233 -10.80 -16.69 5.57
N GLY A 234 -10.62 -15.56 6.25
CA GLY A 234 -9.52 -14.64 5.98
C GLY A 234 -8.16 -15.31 6.20
N LYS A 235 -8.02 -16.12 7.25
CA LYS A 235 -6.79 -16.87 7.55
C LYS A 235 -6.52 -17.98 6.52
N GLU A 236 -7.57 -18.68 6.08
CA GLU A 236 -7.50 -19.65 4.98
C GLU A 236 -6.99 -18.98 3.69
N LEU A 237 -7.59 -17.84 3.31
CA LEU A 237 -7.18 -17.08 2.13
C LEU A 237 -5.74 -16.58 2.24
N LEU A 238 -5.35 -16.05 3.40
CA LEU A 238 -3.97 -15.67 3.67
C LEU A 238 -3.01 -16.86 3.50
N SER A 239 -3.38 -18.04 4.00
CA SER A 239 -2.60 -19.28 3.80
C SER A 239 -2.46 -19.64 2.32
N LYS A 240 -3.51 -19.47 1.52
CA LYS A 240 -3.46 -19.72 0.05
C LYS A 240 -2.49 -18.78 -0.64
N HIS A 241 -2.51 -17.48 -0.34
CA HIS A 241 -1.52 -16.54 -0.89
C HIS A 241 -0.08 -16.91 -0.46
N GLY A 242 0.10 -17.40 0.76
CA GLY A 242 1.39 -17.92 1.22
C GLY A 242 1.88 -19.15 0.45
N LYS A 243 0.97 -20.08 0.12
CA LYS A 243 1.28 -21.26 -0.73
C LYS A 243 1.66 -20.84 -2.15
N GLU A 244 0.95 -19.88 -2.74
CA GLU A 244 1.31 -19.36 -4.07
C GLU A 244 2.66 -18.65 -4.06
N LYS A 245 2.95 -17.86 -3.01
CA LYS A 245 4.26 -17.24 -2.80
C LYS A 245 5.37 -18.28 -2.71
N GLU A 246 5.20 -19.33 -1.90
CA GLU A 246 6.19 -20.39 -1.76
C GLU A 246 6.42 -21.13 -3.09
N LYS A 247 5.34 -21.48 -3.79
CA LYS A 247 5.39 -22.14 -5.09
C LYS A 247 6.11 -21.32 -6.16
N LYS A 248 5.88 -20.00 -6.20
CA LYS A 248 6.40 -19.14 -7.28
C LYS A 248 7.79 -18.59 -7.01
N VAL A 249 8.07 -18.16 -5.78
CA VAL A 249 9.30 -17.43 -5.45
C VAL A 249 10.04 -17.99 -4.23
N GLY A 250 9.48 -19.01 -3.56
CA GLY A 250 10.08 -19.66 -2.40
C GLY A 250 10.45 -18.69 -1.29
N MET A 251 11.64 -18.88 -0.73
CA MET A 251 12.23 -17.97 0.25
C MET A 251 12.85 -16.75 -0.45
N ILE A 252 12.17 -15.61 -0.33
CA ILE A 252 12.68 -14.31 -0.75
C ILE A 252 13.39 -13.60 0.42
N PRO A 253 14.36 -12.71 0.17
CA PRO A 253 15.08 -11.96 1.22
C PRO A 253 14.41 -10.66 1.68
N TRP A 254 13.51 -10.08 0.87
CA TRP A 254 12.76 -8.86 1.20
C TRP A 254 11.45 -8.78 0.39
N VAL A 255 10.59 -7.83 0.78
CA VAL A 255 9.38 -7.44 0.06
C VAL A 255 9.34 -5.92 -0.11
N PRO A 256 8.71 -5.38 -1.17
CA PRO A 256 7.92 -6.08 -2.16
C PRO A 256 8.80 -6.86 -3.17
N TRP A 257 8.26 -7.95 -3.70
CA TRP A 257 8.92 -8.78 -4.71
C TRP A 257 8.06 -8.80 -5.97
N ILE A 258 8.58 -8.22 -7.05
CA ILE A 258 7.82 -7.97 -8.28
C ILE A 258 8.29 -8.93 -9.37
N LEU A 259 7.36 -9.67 -9.95
CA LEU A 259 7.51 -10.38 -11.19
C LEU A 259 6.77 -9.63 -12.29
N ILE A 260 7.36 -9.55 -13.49
CA ILE A 260 6.68 -9.09 -14.71
C ILE A 260 6.78 -10.23 -15.72
N ASP A 261 5.63 -10.72 -16.17
CA ASP A 261 5.49 -11.93 -17.00
C ASP A 261 6.26 -13.13 -16.43
N GLY A 262 6.17 -13.30 -15.10
CA GLY A 262 6.81 -14.39 -14.36
C GLY A 262 8.31 -14.19 -14.09
N VAL A 263 8.94 -13.14 -14.62
CA VAL A 263 10.36 -12.86 -14.42
C VAL A 263 10.56 -11.82 -13.32
N ARG A 264 11.52 -12.07 -12.43
CA ARG A 264 11.86 -11.15 -11.35
C ARG A 264 12.48 -9.84 -11.89
N VAL A 265 11.87 -8.69 -11.55
CA VAL A 265 12.37 -7.36 -11.98
C VAL A 265 12.58 -6.45 -10.77
N LYS A 266 13.84 -6.21 -10.38
CA LYS A 266 14.18 -5.43 -9.19
C LYS A 266 13.98 -3.93 -9.39
N GLU A 267 14.24 -3.45 -10.58
CA GLU A 267 14.11 -2.03 -10.94
C GLU A 267 12.65 -1.55 -10.84
N ALA A 268 11.69 -2.46 -11.03
CA ALA A 268 10.27 -2.16 -10.92
C ALA A 268 9.86 -1.69 -9.51
N GLU A 269 10.60 -2.08 -8.46
CA GLU A 269 10.36 -1.61 -7.08
C GLU A 269 10.57 -0.10 -6.93
N LYS A 270 11.41 0.49 -7.78
CA LYS A 270 11.79 1.91 -7.74
C LYS A 270 11.11 2.73 -8.83
N ASN A 271 10.73 2.11 -9.95
CA ASN A 271 10.08 2.79 -11.06
C ASN A 271 9.32 1.82 -11.97
N LEU A 272 8.20 1.30 -11.48
CA LEU A 272 7.37 0.33 -12.20
C LEU A 272 6.97 0.82 -13.61
N TRP A 273 6.46 2.04 -13.71
CA TRP A 273 5.94 2.56 -14.98
C TRP A 273 7.02 2.70 -16.05
N GLN A 274 8.19 3.26 -15.69
CA GLN A 274 9.31 3.36 -16.62
C GLN A 274 9.78 1.99 -17.10
N VAL A 275 9.86 1.01 -16.19
CA VAL A 275 10.26 -0.36 -16.53
C VAL A 275 9.28 -1.01 -17.51
N LEU A 276 7.97 -0.86 -17.28
CA LEU A 276 6.95 -1.36 -18.19
C LEU A 276 7.09 -0.72 -19.57
N CYS A 277 7.18 0.60 -19.63
CA CYS A 277 7.32 1.36 -20.85
C CYS A 277 8.57 0.99 -21.67
N ASP A 278 9.71 0.81 -21.00
CA ASP A 278 10.98 0.60 -21.68
C ASP A 278 11.18 -0.84 -22.14
N LYS A 279 10.58 -1.82 -21.45
CA LYS A 279 10.90 -3.24 -21.64
C LYS A 279 9.71 -4.09 -22.07
N TYR A 280 8.49 -3.79 -21.62
CA TYR A 280 7.36 -4.72 -21.73
C TYR A 280 6.22 -4.24 -22.65
N LEU A 281 6.00 -2.93 -22.75
CA LEU A 281 4.88 -2.39 -23.51
C LEU A 281 5.26 -2.12 -24.97
N HIS A 282 4.77 -2.98 -25.88
CA HIS A 282 5.03 -2.91 -27.31
C HIS A 282 3.74 -3.01 -28.14
N PRO A 283 3.46 -2.06 -29.06
CA PRO A 283 4.20 -0.82 -29.28
C PRO A 283 4.16 0.09 -28.04
N ARG A 284 5.20 0.89 -27.83
CA ARG A 284 5.31 1.81 -26.69
C ARG A 284 4.11 2.78 -26.67
N PRO A 285 3.29 2.80 -25.61
CA PRO A 285 2.16 3.71 -25.48
C PRO A 285 2.59 5.19 -25.44
N SER A 286 1.70 6.10 -25.84
CA SER A 286 1.91 7.55 -25.80
C SER A 286 2.07 8.10 -24.38
N GLU A 287 1.53 7.38 -23.40
CA GLU A 287 1.56 7.69 -21.98
C GLU A 287 2.94 7.44 -21.36
N CYS A 288 3.82 6.75 -22.09
CA CYS A 288 5.17 6.49 -21.63
C CYS A 288 6.05 7.76 -21.73
N PRO A 289 6.93 8.03 -20.74
CA PRO A 289 7.81 9.21 -20.76
C PRO A 289 8.71 9.23 -22.00
N THR A 290 8.95 10.42 -22.56
CA THR A 290 9.72 10.60 -23.82
C THR A 290 11.23 10.59 -23.64
N GLY A 291 11.75 10.46 -22.40
CA GLY A 291 13.18 10.33 -22.10
C GLY A 291 13.43 9.24 -21.07
N ARG A 292 14.56 8.53 -21.18
CA ARG A 292 15.04 7.66 -20.10
C ARG A 292 15.48 8.55 -18.93
N MET A 293 14.68 8.65 -17.88
CA MET A 293 15.17 9.18 -16.61
C MET A 293 16.09 8.11 -15.99
N PHE A 294 17.37 8.16 -16.35
CA PHE A 294 18.40 7.46 -15.59
C PHE A 294 18.57 8.19 -14.26
N ALA A 295 18.22 7.53 -13.16
CA ALA A 295 18.62 7.91 -11.81
C ALA A 295 18.84 6.63 -10.98
#